data_AF-A0A7C1PPP5-F1
#
_entry.id   AF-A0A7C1PPP5-F1
#
_cell.length_a   1.000
_cell.length_b   1.000
_cell.length_c   1.000
_cell.angle_alpha   90.00
_cell.angle_beta   90.00
_cell.angle_gamma   90.00
#
_symmetry.space_group_name_H-M   'P 1'
#
loop_
_entity.id
_entity.type
_entity.pdbx_description
1 polymer ?
#
loop_
_entity_poly.entity_id
_entity_poly.type
_entity_poly.pdbx_seq_one_letter_code
_entity_poly.pdbx_strand_id
1 'polypeptide(L)'
;ERIVRSSGARVGDHIILTKGIAIETTALLAREKEKVLAEEFDGTFIQRCKDFIERPGISVRMDAGTAVEAGEVHAMHDPTEGGLATGLHELARASGVGMEIRRERIPVFDETLALCSFFGLDPLGCIASGALLIVSDPASSSGIINALGAVGINCEPIGLVKEEDEGVIIVDERGKSPLPFFEQDEITRVF
;
A
#
# COMPACT_ATOMS: atom_id res chain seq x y z
N GLU A 1 16.09 4.45 -21.36
CA GLU A 1 15.33 4.25 -20.11
C GLU A 1 14.08 3.44 -20.40
N ARG A 2 13.80 2.38 -19.63
CA ARG A 2 12.54 1.63 -19.70
C ARG A 2 11.54 2.35 -18.79
N ILE A 3 10.55 3.02 -19.37
CA ILE A 3 9.48 3.69 -18.60
C ILE A 3 8.49 2.62 -18.16
N VAL A 4 8.31 2.45 -16.84
CA VAL A 4 7.24 1.63 -16.27
C VAL A 4 6.01 2.53 -16.08
N ARG A 5 4.86 2.08 -16.57
CA ARG A 5 3.57 2.79 -16.47
C ARG A 5 2.64 2.04 -15.53
N SER A 6 1.55 2.68 -15.07
CA SER A 6 0.49 2.01 -14.31
C SER A 6 -0.41 1.12 -15.18
N SER A 7 -0.32 1.20 -16.51
CA SER A 7 -1.21 0.53 -17.48
C SER A 7 -0.64 -0.76 -18.10
N GLY A 8 0.37 -1.36 -17.48
CA GLY A 8 1.14 -2.46 -18.08
C GLY A 8 0.82 -3.85 -17.52
N ALA A 9 -0.06 -3.96 -16.53
CA ALA A 9 -0.34 -5.22 -15.84
C ALA A 9 -0.96 -6.27 -16.76
N ARG A 10 -0.63 -7.53 -16.51
CA ARG A 10 -1.08 -8.68 -17.31
C ARG A 10 -1.67 -9.75 -16.39
N VAL A 11 -2.65 -10.50 -16.89
CA VAL A 11 -3.23 -11.62 -16.16
C VAL A 11 -2.15 -12.61 -15.74
N GLY A 12 -2.19 -13.01 -14.47
CA GLY A 12 -1.20 -13.90 -13.86
C GLY A 12 -0.04 -13.18 -13.20
N ASP A 13 0.15 -11.87 -13.42
CA ASP A 13 1.19 -11.10 -12.74
C ASP A 13 1.01 -11.13 -11.21
N HIS A 14 2.13 -11.06 -10.51
CA HIS A 14 2.14 -10.89 -9.06
C HIS A 14 2.04 -9.41 -8.69
N ILE A 15 1.26 -9.11 -7.65
CA ILE A 15 1.11 -7.77 -7.07
C ILE A 15 1.90 -7.75 -5.76
N ILE A 16 2.93 -6.92 -5.69
CA ILE A 16 3.82 -6.75 -4.54
C ILE A 16 3.60 -5.36 -3.97
N LEU A 17 3.48 -5.25 -2.64
CA LEU A 17 3.39 -3.98 -1.94
C LEU A 17 4.67 -3.77 -1.12
N THR A 18 5.31 -2.60 -1.27
CA THR A 18 6.46 -2.25 -0.44
C THR A 18 6.04 -1.58 0.87
N LYS A 19 6.84 -1.82 1.90
CA LYS A 19 6.71 -1.31 3.26
C LYS A 19 5.36 -1.70 3.88
N GLY A 20 4.44 -0.76 4.00
CA GLY A 20 3.12 -0.93 4.57
C GLY A 20 2.25 0.26 4.22
N ILE A 21 0.93 0.12 4.39
CA ILE A 21 -0.02 1.17 4.01
C ILE A 21 -0.14 2.27 5.07
N ALA A 22 -0.68 3.41 4.64
CA ALA A 22 -1.07 4.54 5.49
C ALA A 22 0.09 5.12 6.34
N ILE A 23 1.32 5.07 5.81
CA ILE A 23 2.52 5.63 6.45
C ILE A 23 2.36 7.15 6.67
N GLU A 24 1.95 7.87 5.64
CA GLU A 24 1.71 9.32 5.73
C GLU A 24 0.56 9.64 6.68
N THR A 25 -0.55 8.90 6.62
CA THR A 25 -1.67 9.06 7.56
C THR A 25 -1.21 8.97 9.01
N THR A 26 -0.40 7.97 9.36
CA THR A 26 0.15 7.81 10.71
C THR A 26 0.94 9.02 11.17
N ALA A 27 1.82 9.55 10.31
CA ALA A 27 2.59 10.75 10.60
C ALA A 27 1.70 12.00 10.74
N LEU A 28 0.73 12.18 9.86
CA LEU A 28 -0.17 13.33 9.87
C LEU A 28 -1.06 13.35 11.12
N LEU A 29 -1.70 12.23 11.44
CA LEU A 29 -2.55 12.13 12.63
C LEU A 29 -1.75 12.44 13.90
N ALA A 30 -0.53 11.89 14.01
CA ALA A 30 0.33 12.11 15.17
C ALA A 30 0.80 13.55 15.33
N ARG A 31 0.97 14.30 14.23
CA ARG A 31 1.38 15.71 14.24
C ARG A 31 0.21 16.64 14.52
N GLU A 32 -0.91 16.43 13.83
CA GLU A 32 -2.02 17.37 13.84
C GLU A 32 -3.00 17.13 15.01
N LYS A 33 -3.08 15.89 15.50
CA LYS A 33 -3.98 15.50 16.60
C LYS A 33 -3.23 15.10 17.88
N GLU A 34 -1.98 15.53 18.04
CA GLU A 34 -1.12 15.20 19.20
C GLU A 34 -1.83 15.41 20.55
N LYS A 35 -2.52 16.53 20.73
CA LYS A 35 -3.20 16.83 22.01
C LYS A 35 -4.30 15.83 22.33
N VAL A 36 -5.06 15.40 21.32
CA VAL A 36 -6.14 14.41 21.47
C VAL A 36 -5.52 13.03 21.70
N LEU A 37 -4.47 12.69 20.97
CA LEU A 37 -3.77 11.41 21.11
C LEU A 37 -3.09 11.27 22.47
N ALA A 38 -2.61 12.36 23.07
CA ALA A 38 -1.99 12.36 24.39
C ALA A 38 -2.96 12.00 25.53
N GLU A 39 -4.27 11.94 25.27
CA GLU A 39 -5.27 11.45 26.24
C GLU A 39 -5.26 9.92 26.36
N GLU A 40 -4.82 9.20 25.32
CA GLU A 40 -4.84 7.73 25.24
C GLU A 40 -3.44 7.10 25.12
N PHE A 41 -2.53 7.77 24.40
CA PHE A 41 -1.21 7.24 24.06
C PHE A 41 -0.09 8.02 24.73
N ASP A 42 1.00 7.32 25.08
CA ASP A 42 2.17 7.97 25.66
C ASP A 42 2.97 8.78 24.61
N GLY A 43 3.78 9.73 25.09
CA GLY A 43 4.57 10.59 24.22
C GLY A 43 5.62 9.85 23.38
N THR A 44 6.07 8.66 23.80
CA THR A 44 7.01 7.84 23.02
C THR A 44 6.32 7.24 21.81
N PHE A 45 5.10 6.71 21.98
CA PHE A 45 4.26 6.20 20.90
C PHE A 45 3.95 7.30 19.88
N ILE A 46 3.49 8.47 20.35
CA ILE A 46 3.18 9.61 19.47
C ILE A 46 4.42 10.03 18.69
N GLN A 47 5.58 10.10 19.33
CA GLN A 47 6.83 10.43 18.64
C GLN A 47 7.20 9.40 17.57
N ARG A 48 7.06 8.09 17.85
CA ARG A 48 7.27 7.05 16.82
C ARG A 48 6.36 7.25 15.62
N CYS A 49 5.09 7.58 15.83
CA CYS A 49 4.14 7.83 14.75
C CYS A 49 4.54 9.05 13.91
N LYS A 50 4.99 10.14 14.56
CA LYS A 50 5.47 11.36 13.85
C LYS A 50 6.68 11.05 12.96
N ASP A 51 7.54 10.14 13.40
CA ASP A 51 8.77 9.76 12.70
C ASP A 51 8.50 8.98 11.40
N PHE A 52 7.25 8.52 11.14
CA PHE A 52 6.90 7.76 9.94
C PHE A 52 7.19 8.49 8.63
N ILE A 53 7.20 9.83 8.64
CA ILE A 53 7.56 10.65 7.48
C ILE A 53 9.01 10.40 7.02
N GLU A 54 9.90 10.00 7.95
CA GLU A 54 11.29 9.67 7.68
C GLU A 54 11.55 8.15 7.75
N ARG A 55 10.87 7.44 8.65
CA ARG A 55 11.05 6.01 8.93
C ARG A 55 9.71 5.35 9.25
N PRO A 56 9.11 4.58 8.33
CA PRO A 56 9.73 3.99 7.14
C PRO A 56 9.94 4.96 5.96
N GLY A 57 9.35 6.16 6.00
CA GLY A 57 9.55 7.22 5.03
C GLY A 57 8.62 7.16 3.82
N ILE A 58 8.28 8.33 3.28
CA ILE A 58 7.30 8.46 2.19
C ILE A 58 7.87 8.33 0.77
N SER A 59 9.19 8.32 0.62
CA SER A 59 9.82 8.17 -0.70
C SER A 59 9.78 6.72 -1.17
N VAL A 60 9.37 6.50 -2.42
CA VAL A 60 9.34 5.19 -3.10
C VAL A 60 10.39 5.07 -4.20
N ARG A 61 11.31 6.03 -4.30
CA ARG A 61 12.29 6.10 -5.40
C ARG A 61 13.25 4.90 -5.38
N MET A 62 13.69 4.52 -4.19
CA MET A 62 14.60 3.37 -4.01
C MET A 62 13.85 2.08 -4.32
N ASP A 63 12.62 1.94 -3.84
CA ASP A 63 11.71 0.82 -4.12
C ASP A 63 11.59 0.58 -5.63
N ALA A 64 11.25 1.62 -6.39
CA ALA A 64 11.07 1.54 -7.84
C ALA A 64 12.39 1.19 -8.56
N GLY A 65 13.49 1.85 -8.20
CA GLY A 65 14.79 1.61 -8.81
C GLY A 65 15.28 0.16 -8.62
N THR A 66 15.23 -0.32 -7.37
CA THR A 66 15.64 -1.69 -7.03
C THR A 66 14.79 -2.73 -7.73
N ALA A 67 13.47 -2.54 -7.83
CA ALA A 67 12.59 -3.48 -8.50
C ALA A 67 12.86 -3.58 -10.02
N VAL A 68 13.07 -2.45 -10.69
CA VAL A 68 13.38 -2.43 -12.14
C VAL A 68 14.74 -3.05 -12.46
N GLU A 69 15.73 -2.88 -11.57
CA GLU A 69 17.06 -3.51 -11.73
C GLU A 69 17.01 -5.02 -11.48
N ALA A 70 16.14 -5.48 -10.59
CA ALA A 70 16.08 -6.86 -10.14
C ALA A 70 15.27 -7.79 -11.04
N GLY A 71 14.31 -7.28 -11.82
CA GLY A 71 13.46 -8.14 -12.64
C GLY A 71 12.49 -7.42 -13.57
N GLU A 72 11.66 -8.21 -14.24
CA GLU A 72 10.64 -7.71 -15.14
C GLU A 72 9.43 -7.16 -14.38
N VAL A 73 9.33 -5.83 -14.38
CA VAL A 73 8.17 -5.10 -13.90
C VAL A 73 7.28 -4.69 -15.08
N HIS A 74 6.00 -5.01 -14.96
CA HIS A 74 4.96 -4.70 -15.93
C HIS A 74 4.26 -3.39 -15.61
N ALA A 75 3.93 -3.15 -14.33
CA ALA A 75 3.35 -1.89 -13.89
C ALA A 75 3.83 -1.48 -12.49
N MET A 76 3.74 -0.18 -12.21
CA MET A 76 3.93 0.38 -10.87
C MET A 76 2.90 1.47 -10.62
N HIS A 77 2.51 1.63 -9.35
CA HIS A 77 1.66 2.73 -8.90
C HIS A 77 1.90 3.03 -7.42
N ASP A 78 1.99 4.30 -7.03
CA ASP A 78 2.06 4.71 -5.64
C ASP A 78 0.64 5.04 -5.11
N PRO A 79 0.09 4.27 -4.15
CA PRO A 79 -1.26 4.48 -3.63
C PRO A 79 -1.31 5.69 -2.69
N THR A 80 -1.28 6.90 -3.26
CA THR A 80 -1.32 8.16 -2.52
C THR A 80 -2.74 8.50 -2.07
N GLU A 81 -3.47 9.30 -2.84
CA GLU A 81 -4.86 9.69 -2.57
C GLU A 81 -5.81 8.49 -2.67
N GLY A 82 -6.71 8.34 -1.72
CA GLY A 82 -7.65 7.24 -1.58
C GLY A 82 -7.00 5.91 -1.16
N GLY A 83 -5.71 5.91 -0.83
CA GLY A 83 -4.99 4.80 -0.25
C GLY A 83 -4.81 3.58 -1.16
N LEU A 84 -4.52 2.43 -0.53
CA LEU A 84 -4.27 1.17 -1.23
C LEU A 84 -5.46 0.76 -2.10
N ALA A 85 -6.68 0.96 -1.61
CA ALA A 85 -7.88 0.55 -2.32
C ALA A 85 -8.02 1.29 -3.66
N THR A 86 -7.88 2.62 -3.63
CA THR A 86 -7.94 3.45 -4.82
C THR A 86 -6.80 3.14 -5.77
N GLY A 87 -5.57 3.01 -5.27
CA GLY A 87 -4.42 2.67 -6.11
C GLY A 87 -4.58 1.34 -6.86
N LEU A 88 -5.16 0.32 -6.24
CA LEU A 88 -5.45 -0.96 -6.91
C LEU A 88 -6.53 -0.82 -7.98
N HIS A 89 -7.61 -0.08 -7.70
CA HIS A 89 -8.67 0.21 -8.69
C HIS A 89 -8.13 0.99 -9.89
N GLU A 90 -7.27 1.98 -9.65
CA GLU A 90 -6.64 2.77 -10.72
C GLU A 90 -5.70 1.93 -11.58
N LEU A 91 -4.88 1.08 -10.97
CA LEU A 91 -3.97 0.19 -11.69
C LEU A 91 -4.76 -0.83 -12.54
N ALA A 92 -5.80 -1.43 -11.96
CA ALA A 92 -6.71 -2.35 -12.65
C ALA A 92 -7.39 -1.68 -13.85
N ARG A 93 -7.98 -0.50 -13.64
CA ARG A 93 -8.63 0.30 -14.69
C ARG A 93 -7.66 0.72 -15.79
N ALA A 94 -6.46 1.15 -15.43
CA ALA A 94 -5.45 1.58 -16.39
C ALA A 94 -4.95 0.43 -17.27
N SER A 95 -4.93 -0.80 -16.74
CA SER A 95 -4.45 -1.99 -17.44
C SER A 95 -5.55 -2.83 -18.10
N GLY A 96 -6.83 -2.59 -17.79
CA GLY A 96 -7.95 -3.38 -18.30
C GLY A 96 -7.97 -4.81 -17.76
N VAL A 97 -7.77 -4.95 -16.44
CA VAL A 97 -7.64 -6.25 -15.74
C VAL A 97 -8.42 -6.26 -14.43
N GLY A 98 -8.66 -7.45 -13.88
CA GLY A 98 -9.11 -7.64 -12.51
C GLY A 98 -7.94 -7.90 -11.56
N MET A 99 -8.21 -7.97 -10.26
CA MET A 99 -7.20 -8.29 -9.25
C MET A 99 -7.81 -9.06 -8.09
N GLU A 100 -7.06 -10.03 -7.57
CA GLU A 100 -7.41 -10.73 -6.33
C GLU A 100 -6.36 -10.43 -5.25
N ILE A 101 -6.79 -9.74 -4.20
CA ILE A 101 -5.94 -9.29 -3.10
C ILE A 101 -6.20 -10.14 -1.86
N ARG A 102 -5.15 -10.53 -1.13
CA ARG A 102 -5.21 -11.27 0.13
C ARG A 102 -5.15 -10.29 1.30
N ARG A 103 -6.23 -10.14 2.07
CA ARG A 103 -6.34 -9.14 3.15
C ARG A 103 -5.23 -9.30 4.20
N GLU A 104 -4.90 -10.54 4.52
CA GLU A 104 -3.96 -10.97 5.56
C GLU A 104 -2.52 -10.69 5.18
N ARG A 105 -2.26 -10.52 3.88
CA ARG A 105 -0.93 -10.20 3.36
C ARG A 105 -0.69 -8.71 3.24
N ILE A 106 -1.66 -7.85 3.52
CA ILE A 106 -1.46 -6.41 3.43
C ILE A 106 -0.72 -5.94 4.69
N PRO A 107 0.57 -5.54 4.61
CA PRO A 107 1.29 -5.02 5.76
C PRO A 107 0.68 -3.70 6.25
N VAL A 108 0.32 -3.68 7.53
CA VAL A 108 -0.10 -2.48 8.27
C VAL A 108 0.73 -2.41 9.54
N PHE A 109 1.29 -1.23 9.86
CA PHE A 109 2.07 -1.04 11.08
C PHE A 109 1.17 -1.01 12.32
N ASP A 110 1.70 -1.45 13.46
CA ASP A 110 0.96 -1.44 14.73
C ASP A 110 0.54 -0.02 15.13
N GLU A 111 1.42 0.96 14.95
CA GLU A 111 1.11 2.39 15.12
C GLU A 111 -0.07 2.81 14.24
N THR A 112 -0.04 2.44 12.96
CA THR A 112 -1.12 2.75 12.01
C THR A 112 -2.44 2.12 12.44
N LEU A 113 -2.43 0.84 12.85
CA LEU A 113 -3.63 0.14 13.32
C LEU A 113 -4.21 0.79 14.58
N ALA A 114 -3.36 1.15 15.54
CA ALA A 114 -3.77 1.81 16.77
C ALA A 114 -4.43 3.17 16.50
N LEU A 115 -3.83 4.00 15.65
CA LEU A 115 -4.39 5.30 15.27
C LEU A 115 -5.67 5.16 14.45
N CYS A 116 -5.71 4.26 13.47
CA CYS A 116 -6.92 4.00 12.67
C CYS A 116 -8.07 3.52 13.56
N SER A 117 -7.79 2.61 14.50
CA SER A 117 -8.78 2.15 15.49
C SER A 117 -9.29 3.29 16.37
N PHE A 118 -8.38 4.13 16.88
CA PHE A 118 -8.74 5.28 17.73
C PHE A 118 -9.65 6.28 17.03
N PHE A 119 -9.41 6.55 15.74
CA PHE A 119 -10.23 7.49 14.95
C PHE A 119 -11.37 6.83 14.16
N GLY A 120 -11.50 5.51 14.19
CA GLY A 120 -12.51 4.77 13.42
C GLY A 120 -12.32 4.83 11.91
N LEU A 121 -11.07 4.76 11.45
CA LEU A 121 -10.66 4.79 10.05
C LEU A 121 -10.35 3.38 9.52
N ASP A 122 -10.62 3.14 8.24
CA ASP A 122 -10.10 1.96 7.54
C ASP A 122 -8.75 2.30 6.87
N PRO A 123 -7.65 1.63 7.23
CA PRO A 123 -6.34 1.91 6.65
C PRO A 123 -6.27 1.68 5.13
N LEU A 124 -7.20 0.91 4.54
CA LEU A 124 -7.25 0.69 3.09
C LEU A 124 -7.61 1.96 2.30
N GLY A 125 -8.36 2.88 2.91
CA GLY A 125 -8.81 4.14 2.31
C GLY A 125 -8.08 5.38 2.83
N CYS A 126 -7.09 5.19 3.70
CA CYS A 126 -6.25 6.26 4.23
C CYS A 126 -5.17 6.65 3.23
N ILE A 127 -4.84 7.95 3.14
CA ILE A 127 -3.73 8.44 2.30
C ILE A 127 -2.44 7.66 2.63
N ALA A 128 -1.85 7.02 1.61
CA ALA A 128 -0.84 5.97 1.79
C ALA A 128 0.46 6.23 1.02
N SER A 129 0.92 7.48 0.97
CA SER A 129 2.28 7.79 0.50
C SER A 129 3.32 7.01 1.31
N GLY A 130 4.35 6.51 0.61
CA GLY A 130 5.44 5.72 1.20
C GLY A 130 5.45 4.25 0.84
N ALA A 131 4.35 3.71 0.31
CA ALA A 131 4.29 2.37 -0.26
C ALA A 131 4.28 2.42 -1.79
N LEU A 132 4.77 1.37 -2.44
CA LEU A 132 4.71 1.20 -3.89
C LEU A 132 4.02 -0.11 -4.23
N LEU A 133 3.04 -0.08 -5.14
CA LEU A 133 2.53 -1.25 -5.82
C LEU A 133 3.46 -1.57 -6.99
N ILE A 134 3.96 -2.80 -7.02
CA ILE A 134 4.79 -3.34 -8.10
C ILE A 134 4.05 -4.54 -8.68
N VAL A 135 3.75 -4.49 -9.97
CA VAL A 135 3.17 -5.59 -10.71
C VAL A 135 4.23 -6.20 -11.60
N SER A 136 4.59 -7.45 -11.34
CA SER A 136 5.72 -8.13 -11.96
C SER A 136 5.34 -9.45 -12.58
N ASP A 137 6.12 -9.86 -13.58
CA ASP A 137 6.11 -11.23 -14.07
C ASP A 137 6.36 -12.23 -12.91
N PRO A 138 5.62 -13.36 -12.84
CA PRO A 138 5.78 -14.34 -11.76
C PRO A 138 7.20 -14.89 -11.59
N ALA A 139 7.96 -15.05 -12.68
CA ALA A 139 9.34 -15.55 -12.62
C ALA A 139 10.30 -14.50 -12.05
N SER A 140 9.96 -13.21 -12.15
CA SER A 140 10.75 -12.10 -11.59
C SER A 140 10.40 -11.76 -10.15
N SER A 141 9.20 -12.12 -9.68
CA SER A 141 8.66 -11.72 -8.38
C SER A 141 9.59 -12.02 -7.20
N SER A 142 10.10 -13.25 -7.09
CA SER A 142 11.02 -13.64 -5.99
C SER A 142 12.35 -12.88 -6.04
N GLY A 143 12.86 -12.59 -7.25
CA GLY A 143 14.09 -11.82 -7.42
C GLY A 143 13.94 -10.38 -6.96
N ILE A 144 12.81 -9.75 -7.30
CA ILE A 144 12.45 -8.39 -6.88
C ILE A 144 12.32 -8.32 -5.35
N ILE A 145 11.59 -9.25 -4.73
CA ILE A 145 11.41 -9.30 -3.28
C ILE A 145 12.75 -9.43 -2.55
N ASN A 146 13.62 -10.32 -3.02
CA ASN A 146 14.95 -10.52 -2.45
C ASN A 146 15.83 -9.27 -2.58
N ALA A 147 15.79 -8.59 -3.72
CA ALA A 147 16.57 -7.37 -3.96
C ALA A 147 16.11 -6.21 -3.07
N LEU A 148 14.79 -6.03 -2.92
CA LEU A 148 14.22 -5.04 -1.99
C LEU A 148 14.62 -5.34 -0.54
N GLY A 149 14.52 -6.60 -0.12
CA GLY A 149 14.96 -7.03 1.21
C GLY A 149 16.45 -6.77 1.46
N ALA A 150 17.30 -6.99 0.46
CA ALA A 150 18.75 -6.76 0.57
C ALA A 150 19.13 -5.29 0.79
N VAL A 151 18.29 -4.34 0.38
CA VAL A 151 18.46 -2.89 0.64
C VAL A 151 17.64 -2.41 1.84
N GLY A 152 17.02 -3.31 2.60
CA GLY A 152 16.25 -3.00 3.81
C GLY A 152 14.83 -2.52 3.54
N ILE A 153 14.28 -2.76 2.35
CA ILE A 153 12.87 -2.46 2.02
C ILE A 153 12.07 -3.75 2.18
N ASN A 154 11.27 -3.81 3.24
CA ASN A 154 10.29 -4.88 3.40
C ASN A 154 9.24 -4.79 2.29
N CYS A 155 8.78 -5.92 1.78
CA CYS A 155 7.68 -5.99 0.82
C CYS A 155 6.96 -7.33 0.95
N GLU A 156 5.70 -7.36 0.53
CA GLU A 156 4.87 -8.57 0.59
C GLU A 156 4.14 -8.75 -0.74
N PRO A 157 4.12 -9.97 -1.32
CA PRO A 157 3.21 -10.30 -2.41
C PRO A 157 1.78 -10.35 -1.88
N ILE A 158 0.98 -9.33 -2.20
CA ILE A 158 -0.38 -9.16 -1.67
C ILE A 158 -1.48 -9.76 -2.54
N GLY A 159 -1.18 -10.14 -3.80
CA GLY A 159 -2.22 -10.60 -4.71
C GLY A 159 -1.72 -10.96 -6.09
N LEU A 160 -2.70 -11.20 -6.97
CA LEU A 160 -2.48 -11.58 -8.36
C LEU A 160 -3.39 -10.76 -9.28
N VAL A 161 -2.91 -10.49 -10.49
CA VAL A 161 -3.72 -9.91 -11.56
C VAL A 161 -4.59 -10.99 -12.18
N LYS A 162 -5.86 -10.66 -12.42
CA LYS A 162 -6.95 -11.54 -12.84
C LYS A 162 -7.62 -10.99 -14.10
N GLU A 163 -8.57 -11.74 -14.67
CA GLU A 163 -9.32 -11.28 -15.83
C GLU A 163 -10.19 -10.06 -15.46
N GLU A 164 -10.44 -9.16 -16.42
CA GLU A 164 -11.19 -7.91 -16.18
C GLU A 164 -12.59 -8.16 -15.62
N ASP A 165 -13.26 -9.23 -16.06
CA ASP A 165 -14.61 -9.60 -15.64
C ASP A 165 -14.69 -10.15 -14.20
N GLU A 166 -13.55 -10.52 -13.60
CA GLU A 166 -13.46 -10.88 -12.19
C GLU A 166 -13.47 -9.63 -11.26
N GLY A 167 -13.21 -8.44 -11.81
CA GLY A 167 -13.14 -7.19 -11.08
C GLY A 167 -11.99 -7.13 -10.07
N VAL A 168 -12.02 -6.13 -9.19
CA VAL A 168 -11.04 -5.97 -8.10
C VAL A 168 -11.66 -6.47 -6.81
N ILE A 169 -11.16 -7.60 -6.31
CA ILE A 169 -11.70 -8.30 -5.14
C ILE A 169 -10.66 -8.42 -4.04
N ILE A 170 -11.14 -8.47 -2.81
CA ILE A 170 -10.37 -8.80 -1.63
C ILE A 170 -10.87 -10.12 -1.04
N VAL A 171 -9.93 -10.97 -0.65
CA VAL A 171 -10.18 -12.28 -0.08
C VAL A 171 -9.63 -12.29 1.34
N ASP A 172 -10.47 -12.71 2.26
CA ASP A 172 -10.13 -12.94 3.65
C ASP A 172 -10.66 -14.28 4.16
N GLU A 173 -10.53 -14.54 5.46
CA GLU A 173 -11.07 -15.75 6.11
C GLU A 173 -12.60 -15.94 5.94
N ARG A 174 -13.34 -14.86 5.66
CA ARG A 174 -14.81 -14.87 5.49
C ARG A 174 -15.22 -15.13 4.04
N GLY A 175 -14.28 -15.01 3.10
CA GLY A 175 -14.48 -15.32 1.68
C GLY A 175 -14.04 -14.19 0.77
N LYS A 176 -14.67 -14.10 -0.40
CA LYS A 176 -14.38 -13.08 -1.42
C LYS A 176 -15.41 -11.95 -1.33
N SER A 177 -14.95 -10.71 -1.40
CA SER A 177 -15.80 -9.53 -1.51
C SER A 177 -15.19 -8.50 -2.46
N PRO A 178 -15.98 -7.57 -3.03
CA PRO A 178 -15.42 -6.45 -3.78
C PRO A 178 -14.43 -5.65 -2.90
N LEU A 179 -13.30 -5.23 -3.47
CA LEU A 179 -12.41 -4.30 -2.78
C LEU A 179 -13.18 -3.00 -2.50
N PRO A 180 -13.19 -2.46 -1.26
CA PRO A 180 -13.96 -1.28 -0.92
C PRO A 180 -13.58 -0.10 -1.81
N PHE A 181 -14.55 0.77 -2.05
CA PHE A 181 -14.35 2.05 -2.70
C PHE A 181 -14.61 3.16 -1.68
N PHE A 182 -13.70 4.12 -1.60
CA PHE A 182 -13.80 5.26 -0.69
C PHE A 182 -14.05 6.51 -1.54
N GLU A 183 -15.16 7.21 -1.30
CA GLU A 183 -15.51 8.42 -2.05
C GLU A 183 -14.57 9.60 -1.76
N GLN A 184 -13.94 9.57 -0.58
CA GLN A 184 -12.96 10.53 -0.12
C GLN A 184 -11.94 9.80 0.75
N ASP A 185 -10.71 10.31 0.83
CA ASP A 185 -9.71 9.82 1.78
C ASP A 185 -10.29 9.69 3.19
N GLU A 186 -10.09 8.54 3.83
CA GLU A 186 -10.60 8.28 5.18
C GLU A 186 -10.09 9.31 6.20
N ILE A 187 -8.89 9.87 5.98
CA ILE A 187 -8.29 10.86 6.87
C ILE A 187 -9.13 12.15 6.97
N THR A 188 -9.93 12.50 5.95
CA THR A 188 -10.76 13.73 5.97
C THR A 188 -11.86 13.67 7.00
N ARG A 189 -12.24 12.47 7.48
CA ARG A 189 -13.23 12.31 8.56
C ARG A 189 -12.73 12.81 9.92
N VAL A 190 -11.43 13.06 10.03
CA VAL A 190 -10.75 13.49 11.28
C VAL A 190 -10.44 15.00 11.28
N PHE A 191 -10.38 15.62 10.11
CA PHE A 191 -10.04 17.04 9.93
C PHE A 191 -11.26 17.90 9.69
#